data_AF-M7N4Y5-F1
#
_entry.id   AF-M7N4Y5-F1
#
_cell.length_a   1.000
_cell.length_b   1.000
_cell.length_c   1.000
_cell.angle_alpha   90.00
_cell.angle_beta   90.00
_cell.angle_gamma   90.00
#
_symmetry.space_group_name_H-M   'P 1'
#
loop_
_entity.id
_entity.type
_entity.pdbx_description
1 polymer ?
#
loop_
_entity_poly.entity_id
_entity_poly.type
_entity_poly.pdbx_seq_one_letter_code
_entity_poly.pdbx_strand_id
1 'polypeptide(L)'
;MMIEIAEWFPDRCFHLCADGAYATLAGANLPRTKITSRMRRDAALYEAAPPPTGKRGWPRTKGERLPTPTAFSATVPAEDWRTIQADSRGTTIERQIHVQDVLWYRVNKESLVRLVIVRDPQGVEPDDYFFTTDLTAGGADVLSRYAARWAIEVCFRDTKQDLGGQDPQSRKRQGPERAAALSLWLHAATWCWYVEAHRRGGRGSFGPGTGPRRPRASSMPWPHYAGKCGPTEYPKLPAPKPKPRKYPGRSLTRWPTRRDRTQNCESPHQQKRSRSSAGTSPGNPPNPATCSSLRKSTAMEPIQQAADSLA
;
A
#
# COMPACT_ATOMS: atom_id res chain seq x y z
N MET A 1 9.89 -0.96 4.78
CA MET A 1 8.85 -0.89 5.83
C MET A 1 8.36 -2.25 6.32
N MET A 2 7.46 -2.98 5.65
CA MET A 2 6.91 -4.23 6.24
C MET A 2 7.96 -5.31 6.52
N ILE A 3 8.99 -5.42 5.66
CA ILE A 3 10.12 -6.32 5.89
C ILE A 3 10.88 -5.91 7.16
N GLU A 4 11.22 -4.63 7.31
CA GLU A 4 11.92 -4.09 8.49
C GLU A 4 11.10 -4.31 9.78
N ILE A 5 9.78 -4.07 9.73
CA ILE A 5 8.89 -4.31 10.88
C ILE A 5 8.88 -5.80 11.25
N ALA A 6 8.86 -6.70 10.27
CA ALA A 6 8.94 -8.12 10.53
C ALA A 6 10.27 -8.52 11.16
N GLU A 7 11.38 -7.92 10.72
CA GLU A 7 12.71 -8.13 11.33
C GLU A 7 12.76 -7.64 12.78
N TRP A 8 12.16 -6.49 13.09
CA TRP A 8 12.11 -5.95 14.46
C TRP A 8 11.28 -6.81 15.42
N PHE A 9 10.29 -7.55 14.91
CA PHE A 9 9.43 -8.41 15.73
C PHE A 9 9.36 -9.84 15.15
N PRO A 10 10.38 -10.69 15.39
CA PRO A 10 10.47 -12.03 14.81
C PRO A 10 9.33 -12.98 15.23
N ASP A 11 8.75 -12.78 16.40
CA ASP A 11 7.73 -13.68 16.98
C ASP A 11 6.28 -13.19 16.78
N ARG A 12 6.06 -12.27 15.83
CA ARG A 12 4.74 -11.67 15.57
C ARG A 12 4.26 -11.92 14.15
N CYS A 13 2.96 -12.17 13.99
CA CYS A 13 2.30 -12.15 12.69
C CYS A 13 1.58 -10.82 12.51
N PHE A 14 1.50 -10.34 11.27
CA PHE A 14 0.93 -9.03 10.97
C PHE A 14 -0.33 -9.15 10.13
N HIS A 15 -1.30 -8.30 10.43
CA HIS A 15 -2.43 -8.02 9.55
C HIS A 15 -2.28 -6.60 9.01
N LEU A 16 -1.96 -6.48 7.72
CA LEU A 16 -1.82 -5.22 7.02
C LEU A 16 -3.15 -4.82 6.37
N CYS A 17 -3.76 -3.76 6.86
CA CYS A 17 -4.94 -3.15 6.24
C CYS A 17 -4.53 -1.98 5.35
N ALA A 18 -4.90 -2.02 4.08
CA ALA A 18 -4.55 -0.96 3.13
C ALA A 18 -5.75 -0.61 2.22
N ASP A 19 -5.69 0.56 1.58
CA ASP A 19 -6.68 0.91 0.57
C ASP A 19 -6.48 0.11 -0.74
N GLY A 20 -7.45 0.23 -1.65
CA GLY A 20 -7.45 -0.51 -2.91
C GLY A 20 -6.28 -0.20 -3.86
N ALA A 21 -5.58 0.93 -3.70
CA ALA A 21 -4.38 1.24 -4.49
C ALA A 21 -3.20 0.32 -4.12
N TYR A 22 -3.20 -0.21 -2.90
CA TYR A 22 -2.19 -1.13 -2.40
C TYR A 22 -2.59 -2.60 -2.49
N ALA A 23 -3.66 -2.93 -3.23
CA ALA A 23 -4.12 -4.31 -3.38
C ALA A 23 -3.03 -5.26 -3.93
N THR A 24 -2.11 -4.75 -4.74
CA THR A 24 -0.98 -5.52 -5.32
C THR A 24 -0.01 -6.07 -4.27
N LEU A 25 0.01 -5.52 -3.05
CA LEU A 25 0.84 -6.05 -1.96
C LEU A 25 0.48 -7.50 -1.62
N ALA A 26 -0.75 -7.95 -1.93
CA ALA A 26 -1.18 -9.32 -1.67
C ALA A 26 -0.46 -10.37 -2.52
N GLY A 27 0.22 -9.96 -3.59
CA GLY A 27 1.15 -10.79 -4.36
C GLY A 27 2.63 -10.53 -4.07
N ALA A 28 2.96 -9.64 -3.13
CA ALA A 28 4.34 -9.24 -2.86
C ALA A 28 5.10 -10.19 -1.90
N ASN A 29 4.48 -11.29 -1.49
CA ASN A 29 5.03 -12.30 -0.56
C ASN A 29 5.67 -11.68 0.70
N LEU A 30 4.91 -10.82 1.38
CA LEU A 30 5.39 -10.14 2.59
C LEU A 30 5.58 -11.14 3.74
N PRO A 31 6.71 -11.08 4.49
CA PRO A 31 7.01 -12.04 5.54
C PRO A 31 5.97 -11.97 6.66
N ARG A 32 5.42 -13.13 7.04
CA ARG A 32 4.46 -13.28 8.17
C ARG A 32 3.30 -12.28 8.15
N THR A 33 2.91 -11.80 6.97
CA THR A 33 1.92 -10.73 6.83
C THR A 33 0.72 -11.20 6.03
N LYS A 34 -0.46 -11.06 6.63
CA LYS A 34 -1.76 -11.18 5.96
C LYS A 34 -2.24 -9.80 5.56
N ILE A 35 -2.89 -9.68 4.42
CA ILE A 35 -3.32 -8.39 3.87
C ILE A 35 -4.82 -8.36 3.77
N THR A 36 -5.43 -7.24 4.14
CA THR A 36 -6.85 -6.95 3.95
C THR A 36 -6.98 -5.61 3.23
N SER A 37 -7.73 -5.57 2.14
CA SER A 37 -7.92 -4.34 1.35
C SER A 37 -9.23 -4.37 0.56
N ARG A 38 -9.62 -3.24 -0.03
CA ARG A 38 -10.70 -3.21 -1.01
C ARG A 38 -10.32 -3.91 -2.29
N MET A 39 -11.26 -4.68 -2.83
CA MET A 39 -11.23 -5.26 -4.17
C MET A 39 -11.93 -4.31 -5.15
N ARG A 40 -11.45 -4.29 -6.40
CA ARG A 40 -12.13 -3.55 -7.46
C ARG A 40 -13.43 -4.25 -7.86
N ARG A 41 -14.49 -3.47 -8.08
CA ARG A 41 -15.82 -3.95 -8.54
C ARG A 41 -15.78 -4.74 -9.85
N ASP A 42 -14.81 -4.45 -10.71
CA ASP A 42 -14.58 -5.05 -12.02
C ASP A 42 -13.43 -6.09 -12.03
N ALA A 43 -13.01 -6.59 -10.85
CA ALA A 43 -11.92 -7.55 -10.76
C ALA A 43 -12.18 -8.81 -11.60
N ALA A 44 -11.17 -9.22 -12.36
CA ALA A 44 -11.19 -10.50 -13.08
C ALA A 44 -10.85 -11.64 -12.10
N LEU A 45 -11.88 -12.37 -11.69
CA LEU A 45 -11.78 -13.49 -10.76
C LEU A 45 -11.76 -14.83 -11.51
N TYR A 46 -11.09 -15.81 -10.91
CA TYR A 46 -10.97 -17.16 -11.44
C TYR A 46 -11.14 -18.17 -10.31
N GLU A 47 -11.51 -19.39 -10.66
CA GLU A 47 -11.38 -20.53 -9.75
C GLU A 47 -9.91 -20.88 -9.50
N ALA A 48 -9.68 -21.71 -8.49
CA ALA A 48 -8.36 -22.27 -8.20
C ALA A 48 -7.76 -22.95 -9.43
N ALA A 49 -6.42 -22.95 -9.52
CA ALA A 49 -5.74 -23.67 -10.57
C ALA A 49 -6.10 -25.16 -10.49
N PRO A 50 -6.56 -25.78 -11.59
CA PRO A 50 -6.90 -27.20 -11.58
C PRO A 50 -5.62 -28.05 -11.39
N PRO A 51 -5.76 -29.29 -10.86
CA PRO A 51 -4.61 -30.17 -10.68
C PRO A 51 -3.89 -30.44 -12.02
N PRO A 52 -2.56 -30.62 -12.01
CA PRO A 52 -1.82 -30.95 -13.21
C PRO A 52 -2.35 -32.24 -13.85
N THR A 53 -2.60 -32.22 -15.15
CA THR A 53 -3.18 -33.37 -15.87
C THR A 53 -2.14 -34.43 -16.28
N GLY A 54 -0.84 -34.17 -16.04
CA GLY A 54 0.27 -35.04 -16.45
C GLY A 54 0.54 -35.08 -17.97
N LYS A 55 -0.26 -34.37 -18.78
CA LYS A 55 -0.08 -34.31 -20.23
C LYS A 55 1.03 -33.34 -20.62
N ARG A 56 1.65 -33.58 -21.79
CA ARG A 56 2.68 -32.70 -22.36
C ARG A 56 2.10 -31.30 -22.59
N GLY A 57 2.69 -30.29 -21.93
CA GLY A 57 2.29 -28.88 -22.03
C GLY A 57 2.53 -28.12 -20.73
N TRP A 58 2.32 -26.79 -20.75
CA TRP A 58 2.37 -25.97 -19.55
C TRP A 58 1.09 -26.17 -18.73
N PRO A 59 1.15 -26.54 -17.43
CA PRO A 59 -0.03 -26.73 -16.58
C PRO A 59 -0.90 -25.48 -16.46
N ARG A 60 -2.23 -25.61 -16.45
CA ARG A 60 -3.10 -24.44 -16.31
C ARG A 60 -2.85 -23.75 -14.96
N THR A 61 -2.59 -22.44 -14.99
CA THR A 61 -2.30 -21.63 -13.79
C THR A 61 -3.54 -20.96 -13.18
N LYS A 62 -4.71 -21.14 -13.80
CA LYS A 62 -5.99 -20.60 -13.35
C LYS A 62 -7.12 -21.52 -13.79
N GLY A 63 -8.16 -21.61 -12.97
CA GLY A 63 -9.40 -22.31 -13.29
C GLY A 63 -10.30 -21.50 -14.23
N GLU A 64 -11.58 -21.84 -14.24
CA GLU A 64 -12.57 -21.15 -15.06
C GLU A 64 -12.80 -19.72 -14.57
N ARG A 65 -13.27 -18.87 -15.47
CA ARG A 65 -13.48 -17.46 -15.16
C ARG A 65 -14.78 -17.30 -14.38
N LEU A 66 -14.66 -16.67 -13.21
CA LEU A 66 -15.80 -16.30 -12.38
C LEU A 66 -16.38 -14.94 -12.82
N PRO A 67 -17.64 -14.65 -12.48
CA PRO A 67 -18.22 -13.31 -12.61
C PRO A 67 -17.35 -12.25 -11.92
N THR A 68 -17.49 -10.99 -12.35
CA THR A 68 -16.88 -9.85 -11.62
C THR A 68 -17.54 -9.73 -10.23
N PRO A 69 -16.89 -9.14 -9.22
CA PRO A 69 -17.49 -8.97 -7.89
C PRO A 69 -18.91 -8.38 -7.91
N THR A 70 -19.16 -7.39 -8.78
CA THR A 70 -20.50 -6.81 -8.93
C THR A 70 -21.51 -7.73 -9.59
N ALA A 71 -21.11 -8.47 -10.63
CA ALA A 71 -22.00 -9.47 -11.22
C ALA A 71 -22.25 -10.61 -10.21
N PHE A 72 -21.22 -11.00 -9.46
CA PHE A 72 -21.28 -12.03 -8.44
C PHE A 72 -22.27 -11.66 -7.34
N SER A 73 -22.17 -10.46 -6.75
CA SER A 73 -23.11 -10.04 -5.68
C SER A 73 -24.56 -9.91 -6.14
N ALA A 74 -24.81 -9.69 -7.43
CA ALA A 74 -26.15 -9.68 -8.00
C ALA A 74 -26.73 -11.10 -8.22
N THR A 75 -25.88 -12.12 -8.38
CA THR A 75 -26.30 -13.50 -8.66
C THR A 75 -26.29 -14.42 -7.44
N VAL A 76 -25.66 -14.00 -6.33
CA VAL A 76 -25.60 -14.82 -5.10
C VAL A 76 -27.01 -15.03 -4.54
N PRO A 77 -27.46 -16.29 -4.34
CA PRO A 77 -28.75 -16.60 -3.76
C PRO A 77 -28.94 -16.01 -2.36
N ALA A 78 -30.18 -15.73 -1.95
CA ALA A 78 -30.49 -15.07 -0.69
C ALA A 78 -30.02 -15.90 0.54
N GLU A 79 -30.05 -17.22 0.42
CA GLU A 79 -29.64 -18.20 1.44
C GLU A 79 -28.13 -18.20 1.72
N ASP A 80 -27.32 -17.75 0.76
CA ASP A 80 -25.86 -17.70 0.89
C ASP A 80 -25.36 -16.43 1.58
N TRP A 81 -26.26 -15.48 1.84
CA TRP A 81 -25.96 -14.29 2.63
C TRP A 81 -26.12 -14.59 4.11
N ARG A 82 -25.10 -14.26 4.90
CA ARG A 82 -25.14 -14.38 6.36
C ARG A 82 -25.22 -13.01 6.99
N THR A 83 -26.26 -12.77 7.79
CA THR A 83 -26.32 -11.57 8.64
C THR A 83 -25.34 -11.73 9.80
N ILE A 84 -24.47 -10.74 9.96
CA ILE A 84 -23.46 -10.73 11.02
C ILE A 84 -23.44 -9.36 11.70
N GLN A 85 -22.97 -9.36 12.95
CA GLN A 85 -22.62 -8.15 13.68
C GLN A 85 -21.09 -7.98 13.60
N ALA A 86 -20.64 -6.78 13.27
CA ALA A 86 -19.22 -6.44 13.20
C ALA A 86 -18.94 -5.14 13.96
N ASP A 87 -17.75 -5.02 14.54
CA ASP A 87 -17.29 -3.74 15.08
C ASP A 87 -16.88 -2.81 13.93
N SER A 88 -17.46 -1.62 13.90
CA SER A 88 -17.04 -0.51 13.05
C SER A 88 -16.66 0.66 13.93
N ARG A 89 -15.37 0.73 14.27
CA ARG A 89 -14.78 1.85 15.02
C ARG A 89 -15.42 2.01 16.40
N GLY A 90 -15.64 0.90 17.12
CA GLY A 90 -16.27 0.89 18.44
C GLY A 90 -17.80 0.93 18.42
N THR A 91 -18.43 0.85 17.24
CA THR A 91 -19.88 0.74 17.09
C THR A 91 -20.22 -0.58 16.42
N THR A 92 -21.06 -1.39 17.05
CA THR A 92 -21.58 -2.62 16.45
C THR A 92 -22.54 -2.27 15.31
N ILE A 93 -22.26 -2.79 14.12
CA ILE A 93 -23.11 -2.64 12.94
C ILE A 93 -23.57 -4.02 12.44
N GLU A 94 -24.80 -4.06 11.91
CA GLU A 94 -25.34 -5.23 11.25
C GLU A 94 -25.08 -5.15 9.74
N ARG A 95 -24.53 -6.21 9.16
CA ARG A 95 -24.30 -6.33 7.71
C ARG A 95 -24.58 -7.74 7.22
N GLN A 96 -25.02 -7.85 5.96
CA GLN A 96 -25.09 -9.13 5.26
C GLN A 96 -23.75 -9.39 4.57
N ILE A 97 -23.19 -10.57 4.78
CA ILE A 97 -21.90 -10.93 4.21
C ILE A 97 -21.99 -12.23 3.41
N HIS A 98 -21.35 -12.21 2.25
CA HIS A 98 -21.02 -13.39 1.49
C HIS A 98 -19.50 -13.54 1.38
N VAL A 99 -18.99 -14.75 1.56
CA VAL A 99 -17.55 -15.06 1.55
C VAL A 99 -17.27 -16.15 0.53
N GLN A 100 -16.31 -15.91 -0.35
CA GLN A 100 -15.88 -16.86 -1.36
C GLN A 100 -14.36 -16.80 -1.56
N ASP A 101 -13.71 -17.96 -1.62
CA ASP A 101 -12.29 -18.02 -1.95
C ASP A 101 -12.10 -18.04 -3.47
N VAL A 102 -11.32 -17.10 -4.00
CA VAL A 102 -11.17 -16.84 -5.43
C VAL A 102 -9.71 -16.60 -5.81
N LEU A 103 -9.32 -16.96 -7.03
CA LEU A 103 -8.02 -16.63 -7.59
C LEU A 103 -8.08 -15.26 -8.26
N TRP A 104 -7.44 -14.26 -7.65
CA TRP A 104 -7.30 -12.94 -8.24
C TRP A 104 -5.98 -12.80 -9.00
N TYR A 105 -5.90 -13.45 -10.17
CA TYR A 105 -4.67 -13.65 -10.94
C TYR A 105 -3.85 -12.38 -11.24
N ARG A 106 -4.50 -11.22 -11.34
CA ARG A 106 -3.81 -9.94 -11.57
C ARG A 106 -2.97 -9.49 -10.36
N VAL A 107 -3.39 -9.84 -9.15
CA VAL A 107 -2.80 -9.43 -7.89
C VAL A 107 -1.95 -10.55 -7.30
N ASN A 108 -2.49 -11.76 -7.22
CA ASN A 108 -1.77 -12.94 -6.77
C ASN A 108 -2.05 -14.10 -7.75
N LYS A 109 -0.98 -14.63 -8.36
CA LYS A 109 -1.07 -15.67 -9.40
C LYS A 109 -1.07 -17.08 -8.83
N GLU A 110 -0.59 -17.25 -7.60
CA GLU A 110 -0.26 -18.55 -7.04
C GLU A 110 -1.25 -18.97 -5.96
N SER A 111 -1.67 -18.02 -5.12
CA SER A 111 -2.56 -18.27 -3.98
C SER A 111 -3.93 -17.64 -4.18
N LEU A 112 -4.94 -18.32 -3.63
CA LEU A 112 -6.28 -17.77 -3.50
C LEU A 112 -6.30 -16.59 -2.54
N VAL A 113 -7.27 -15.70 -2.76
CA VAL A 113 -7.66 -14.66 -1.82
C VAL A 113 -9.11 -14.89 -1.43
N ARG A 114 -9.46 -14.57 -0.19
CA ARG A 114 -10.83 -14.60 0.28
C ARG A 114 -11.52 -13.31 -0.10
N LEU A 115 -12.50 -13.37 -0.99
CA LEU A 115 -13.42 -12.29 -1.31
C LEU A 115 -14.49 -12.23 -0.22
N VAL A 116 -14.70 -11.03 0.34
CA VAL A 116 -15.75 -10.73 1.31
C VAL A 116 -16.61 -9.62 0.71
N ILE A 117 -17.85 -9.96 0.41
CA ILE A 117 -18.85 -9.02 -0.10
C ILE A 117 -19.72 -8.59 1.07
N VAL A 118 -19.83 -7.28 1.28
CA VAL A 118 -20.59 -6.69 2.37
C VAL A 118 -21.76 -5.92 1.78
N ARG A 119 -22.96 -6.30 2.20
CA ARG A 119 -24.23 -5.69 1.80
C ARG A 119 -24.88 -5.04 3.00
N ASP A 120 -25.43 -3.86 2.76
CA ASP A 120 -26.27 -3.17 3.72
C ASP A 120 -27.69 -3.77 3.70
N PRO A 121 -28.20 -4.32 4.82
CA PRO A 121 -29.50 -5.00 4.83
C PRO A 121 -30.66 -4.05 4.50
N GLN A 122 -30.50 -2.74 4.74
CA GLN A 122 -31.47 -1.71 4.38
C GLN A 122 -31.35 -1.25 2.92
N GLY A 123 -30.28 -1.65 2.21
CA GLY A 123 -30.04 -1.27 0.82
C GLY A 123 -29.76 0.22 0.61
N VAL A 124 -29.37 0.95 1.65
CA VAL A 124 -29.05 2.39 1.56
C VAL A 124 -27.64 2.58 1.01
N GLU A 125 -26.70 1.76 1.47
CA GLU A 125 -25.32 1.75 1.01
C GLU A 125 -25.12 0.73 -0.13
N PRO A 126 -24.32 1.05 -1.16
CA PRO A 126 -23.99 0.08 -2.19
C PRO A 126 -23.11 -1.04 -1.62
N ASP A 127 -23.18 -2.23 -2.23
CA ASP A 127 -22.29 -3.34 -1.88
C ASP A 127 -20.81 -2.91 -1.90
N ASP A 128 -20.09 -3.33 -0.87
CA ASP A 128 -18.65 -3.18 -0.72
C ASP A 128 -17.95 -4.52 -0.94
N TYR A 129 -16.77 -4.46 -1.54
CA TYR A 129 -15.98 -5.64 -1.90
C TYR A 129 -14.61 -5.54 -1.24
N PHE A 130 -14.36 -6.42 -0.30
CA PHE A 130 -13.07 -6.57 0.36
C PHE A 130 -12.42 -7.88 -0.04
N PHE A 131 -11.11 -7.96 0.14
CA PHE A 131 -10.40 -9.21 0.04
C PHE A 131 -9.39 -9.35 1.16
N THR A 132 -9.04 -10.59 1.49
CA THR A 132 -7.94 -10.89 2.38
C THR A 132 -7.09 -12.07 1.91
N THR A 133 -5.79 -12.07 2.23
CA THR A 133 -4.91 -13.24 2.03
C THR A 133 -4.99 -14.25 3.19
N ASP A 134 -5.77 -13.94 4.22
CA ASP A 134 -6.09 -14.85 5.32
C ASP A 134 -7.36 -15.65 4.99
N LEU A 135 -7.17 -16.85 4.44
CA LEU A 135 -8.27 -17.78 4.10
C LEU A 135 -8.96 -18.38 5.33
N THR A 136 -8.54 -18.02 6.54
CA THR A 136 -9.23 -18.46 7.78
C THR A 136 -10.10 -17.35 8.38
N ALA A 137 -9.92 -16.10 7.94
CA ALA A 137 -10.65 -14.96 8.47
C ALA A 137 -12.15 -15.05 8.15
N GLY A 138 -12.98 -14.79 9.15
CA GLY A 138 -14.42 -14.61 8.96
C GLY A 138 -14.75 -13.27 8.30
N GLY A 139 -15.98 -13.16 7.79
CA GLY A 139 -16.49 -11.91 7.22
C GLY A 139 -16.47 -10.73 8.20
N ALA A 140 -16.84 -10.99 9.46
CA ALA A 140 -16.84 -10.00 10.54
C ALA A 140 -15.43 -9.46 10.80
N ASP A 141 -14.44 -10.36 10.89
CA ASP A 141 -13.05 -9.98 11.12
C ASP A 141 -12.51 -9.11 9.99
N VAL A 142 -12.79 -9.47 8.74
CA VAL A 142 -12.35 -8.70 7.56
C VAL A 142 -12.97 -7.30 7.57
N LEU A 143 -14.28 -7.21 7.83
CA LEU A 143 -14.99 -5.93 7.90
C LEU A 143 -14.44 -5.05 9.04
N SER A 144 -14.30 -5.59 10.25
CA SER A 144 -13.77 -4.85 11.40
C SER A 144 -12.32 -4.44 11.21
N ARG A 145 -11.46 -5.34 10.69
CA ARG A 145 -10.06 -5.02 10.34
C ARG A 145 -10.00 -3.88 9.33
N TYR A 146 -10.85 -3.90 8.30
CA TYR A 146 -10.85 -2.83 7.30
C TYR A 146 -11.39 -1.51 7.87
N ALA A 147 -12.42 -1.56 8.73
CA ALA A 147 -12.94 -0.37 9.41
C ALA A 147 -11.87 0.30 10.30
N ALA A 148 -11.04 -0.48 10.99
CA ALA A 148 -9.94 0.02 11.81
C ALA A 148 -8.86 0.80 11.03
N ARG A 149 -8.75 0.59 9.70
CA ARG A 149 -7.83 1.34 8.83
C ARG A 149 -8.03 2.86 8.94
N TRP A 150 -9.24 3.32 9.21
CA TRP A 150 -9.56 4.75 9.35
C TRP A 150 -8.73 5.45 10.45
N ALA A 151 -8.17 4.71 11.41
CA ALA A 151 -7.29 5.25 12.44
C ALA A 151 -6.08 6.02 11.85
N ILE A 152 -5.59 5.67 10.66
CA ILE A 152 -4.49 6.43 10.02
C ILE A 152 -4.93 7.82 9.58
N GLU A 153 -6.19 7.98 9.18
CA GLU A 153 -6.76 9.25 8.75
C GLU A 153 -6.98 10.18 9.95
N VAL A 154 -7.36 9.60 11.09
CA VAL A 154 -7.40 10.29 12.39
C VAL A 154 -5.99 10.72 12.78
N CYS A 155 -5.00 9.81 12.74
CA CYS A 155 -3.60 10.17 13.02
C CYS A 155 -3.10 11.34 12.17
N PHE A 156 -3.37 11.34 10.85
CA PHE A 156 -2.97 12.45 9.99
C PHE A 156 -3.73 13.74 10.27
N ARG A 157 -5.01 13.67 10.64
CA ARG A 157 -5.77 14.84 11.08
C ARG A 157 -5.16 15.42 12.34
N ASP A 158 -5.03 14.62 13.39
CA ASP A 158 -4.59 15.07 14.71
C ASP A 158 -3.15 15.61 14.65
N THR A 159 -2.27 14.93 13.89
CA THR A 159 -0.90 15.40 13.67
C THR A 159 -0.85 16.78 13.00
N LYS A 160 -1.76 17.05 12.06
CA LYS A 160 -1.77 18.31 11.32
C LYS A 160 -2.51 19.42 12.06
N GLN A 161 -3.69 19.13 12.58
CA GLN A 161 -4.62 20.11 13.12
C GLN A 161 -4.39 20.38 14.62
N ASP A 162 -4.07 19.34 15.39
CA ASP A 162 -3.94 19.48 16.85
C ASP A 162 -2.48 19.67 17.27
N LEU A 163 -1.55 18.93 16.65
CA LEU A 163 -0.11 19.07 16.91
C LEU A 163 0.57 20.14 16.05
N GLY A 164 -0.15 20.74 15.10
CA GLY A 164 0.40 21.79 14.24
C GLY A 164 1.57 21.31 13.37
N GLY A 165 1.61 20.03 12.96
CA GLY A 165 2.76 19.47 12.25
C GLY A 165 3.07 20.09 10.88
N GLN A 166 2.19 20.97 10.38
CA GLN A 166 2.39 21.74 9.15
C GLN A 166 2.77 23.21 9.40
N ASP A 167 2.77 23.66 10.65
CA ASP A 167 3.05 25.03 11.05
C ASP A 167 4.55 25.40 11.00
N PRO A 168 5.51 24.47 11.21
CA PRO A 168 6.93 24.81 11.17
C PRO A 168 7.38 25.38 9.82
N GLN A 169 7.69 26.68 9.79
CA GLN A 169 8.19 27.39 8.61
C GLN A 169 9.70 27.20 8.40
N SER A 170 10.13 25.95 8.34
CA SER A 170 11.54 25.61 8.21
C SER A 170 12.11 26.00 6.85
N ARG A 171 13.18 26.81 6.84
CA ARG A 171 13.84 27.30 5.60
C ARG A 171 15.03 26.45 5.14
N LYS A 172 15.34 25.37 5.86
CA LYS A 172 16.41 24.41 5.49
C LYS A 172 15.79 23.18 4.84
N ARG A 173 16.46 22.62 3.83
CA ARG A 173 15.96 21.49 3.02
C ARG A 173 15.43 20.30 3.85
N GLN A 174 16.13 19.93 4.93
CA GLN A 174 15.74 18.81 5.81
C GLN A 174 14.71 19.19 6.89
N GLY A 175 14.41 20.49 7.04
CA GLY A 175 13.54 20.99 8.10
C GLY A 175 12.12 20.45 8.04
N PRO A 176 11.44 20.46 6.87
CA PRO A 176 10.10 19.88 6.74
C PRO A 176 10.04 18.39 7.10
N GLU A 177 11.03 17.59 6.68
CA GLU A 177 11.10 16.16 6.99
C GLU A 177 11.23 15.91 8.50
N ARG A 178 12.11 16.68 9.18
CA ARG A 178 12.31 16.58 10.63
C ARG A 178 11.09 17.05 11.42
N ALA A 179 10.44 18.12 10.98
CA ALA A 179 9.20 18.62 11.58
C ALA A 179 8.10 17.54 11.51
N ALA A 180 7.87 16.98 10.32
CA ALA A 180 6.89 15.91 10.15
C ALA A 180 7.21 14.67 10.99
N ALA A 181 8.48 14.24 11.03
CA ALA A 181 8.92 13.09 11.83
C ALA A 181 8.70 13.34 13.33
N LEU A 182 9.05 14.53 13.84
CA LEU A 182 8.84 14.89 15.24
C LEU A 182 7.35 14.96 15.59
N SER A 183 6.51 15.55 14.74
CA SER A 183 5.06 15.63 14.98
C SER A 183 4.39 14.24 15.00
N LEU A 184 4.77 13.35 14.09
CA LEU A 184 4.27 11.95 14.09
C LEU A 184 4.77 11.18 15.32
N TRP A 185 6.01 11.41 15.74
CA TRP A 185 6.54 10.81 16.97
C TRP A 185 5.80 11.32 18.22
N LEU A 186 5.53 12.63 18.32
CA LEU A 186 4.74 13.23 19.40
C LEU A 186 3.31 12.69 19.46
N HIS A 187 2.67 12.48 18.30
CA HIS A 187 1.37 11.83 18.22
C HIS A 187 1.44 10.40 18.79
N ALA A 188 2.43 9.60 18.38
CA ALA A 188 2.62 8.24 18.88
C ALA A 188 2.91 8.21 20.40
N ALA A 189 3.74 9.13 20.90
CA ALA A 189 4.05 9.26 22.32
C ALA A 189 2.80 9.60 23.14
N THR A 190 1.96 10.53 22.66
CA THR A 190 0.68 10.87 23.29
C THR A 190 -0.24 9.65 23.40
N TRP A 191 -0.36 8.84 22.34
CA TRP A 191 -1.14 7.61 22.38
C TRP A 191 -0.56 6.55 23.32
N CYS A 192 0.76 6.37 23.34
CA CYS A 192 1.41 5.44 24.27
C CYS A 192 1.14 5.85 25.73
N TRP A 193 1.27 7.14 26.04
CA TRP A 193 0.92 7.68 27.36
C TRP A 193 -0.56 7.47 27.68
N TYR A 194 -1.47 7.77 26.75
CA TYR A 194 -2.91 7.61 26.97
C TYR A 194 -3.29 6.16 27.26
N VAL A 195 -2.78 5.22 26.46
CA VAL A 195 -3.02 3.78 26.64
C VAL A 195 -2.45 3.32 27.98
N GLU A 196 -1.22 3.71 28.33
CA GLU A 196 -0.62 3.37 29.63
C GLU A 196 -1.45 3.88 30.80
N ALA A 197 -1.81 5.17 30.78
CA ALA A 197 -2.58 5.82 31.84
C ALA A 197 -3.98 5.23 32.02
N HIS A 198 -4.57 4.66 30.95
CA HIS A 198 -5.93 4.12 30.94
C HIS A 198 -5.98 2.59 30.74
N ARG A 199 -4.86 1.87 30.94
CA ARG A 199 -4.73 0.42 30.75
C ARG A 199 -5.66 -0.41 31.64
N ARG A 200 -6.07 0.13 32.79
CA ARG A 200 -7.04 -0.50 33.69
C ARG A 200 -8.40 0.11 33.37
N GLY A 201 -9.35 -0.72 32.91
CA GLY A 201 -10.76 -0.39 32.77
C GLY A 201 -11.46 -0.13 34.11
N GLY A 202 -10.90 0.76 34.95
CA GLY A 202 -11.70 1.44 35.95
C GLY A 202 -12.57 2.45 35.21
N ARG A 203 -13.88 2.38 35.45
CA ARG A 203 -14.73 3.57 35.35
C ARG A 203 -14.09 4.63 36.25
N GLY A 204 -13.15 5.40 35.69
CA GLY A 204 -12.52 6.51 36.37
C GLY A 204 -13.62 7.47 36.75
N SER A 205 -13.91 7.56 38.04
CA SER A 205 -14.66 8.66 38.61
C SER A 205 -13.97 9.93 38.14
N PHE A 206 -14.61 10.64 37.21
CA PHE A 206 -14.27 12.02 36.93
C PHE A 206 -14.36 12.75 38.27
N GLY A 207 -13.24 13.36 38.71
CA GLY A 207 -13.28 14.30 39.83
C GLY A 207 -14.34 15.38 39.52
N PRO A 208 -15.03 15.92 40.54
CA PRO A 208 -16.12 16.84 40.31
C PRO A 208 -15.57 18.13 39.70
N GLY A 209 -15.70 18.30 38.39
CA GLY A 209 -15.30 19.53 37.70
C GLY A 209 -15.11 19.43 36.19
N THR A 210 -14.72 18.26 35.66
CA THR A 210 -14.54 18.10 34.21
C THR A 210 -15.02 16.72 33.79
N GLY A 211 -16.33 16.58 33.56
CA GLY A 211 -16.85 15.40 32.87
C GLY A 211 -16.14 15.23 31.52
N PRO A 212 -16.05 14.00 30.99
CA PRO A 212 -15.52 13.82 29.65
C PRO A 212 -16.44 14.62 28.75
N ARG A 213 -15.91 15.65 28.07
CA ARG A 213 -16.57 16.05 26.83
C ARG A 213 -16.58 14.77 26.02
N ARG A 214 -17.77 14.16 25.85
CA ARG A 214 -17.96 13.16 24.81
C ARG A 214 -17.26 13.79 23.60
N PRO A 215 -16.24 13.15 22.97
CA PRO A 215 -15.78 13.64 21.70
C PRO A 215 -17.05 13.84 20.90
N ARG A 216 -17.29 15.07 20.44
CA ARG A 216 -18.51 15.41 19.72
C ARG A 216 -18.68 14.29 18.72
N ALA A 217 -19.76 13.51 18.85
CA ALA A 217 -19.97 12.36 17.99
C ALA A 217 -19.66 12.87 16.59
N SER A 218 -18.67 12.24 15.93
CA SER A 218 -18.27 12.65 14.59
C SER A 218 -19.58 12.84 13.82
N SER A 219 -19.93 14.08 13.52
CA SER A 219 -21.19 14.41 12.86
C SER A 219 -21.14 14.02 11.39
N MET A 220 -20.15 13.21 11.01
CA MET A 220 -20.15 12.42 9.80
C MET A 220 -20.77 11.06 10.12
N PRO A 221 -22.06 10.88 9.79
CA PRO A 221 -22.51 9.65 9.17
C PRO A 221 -21.49 9.22 8.10
N TRP A 222 -21.54 7.95 7.68
CA TRP A 222 -21.06 7.58 6.35
C TRP A 222 -21.38 8.71 5.37
N PRO A 223 -20.46 9.13 4.48
CA PRO A 223 -20.83 10.13 3.50
C PRO A 223 -22.11 9.66 2.82
N HIS A 224 -23.25 10.25 3.17
CA HIS A 224 -24.46 10.12 2.40
C HIS A 224 -24.05 10.66 1.05
N TYR A 225 -23.92 9.76 0.08
CA TYR A 225 -23.53 10.06 -1.27
C TYR A 225 -24.72 10.76 -1.97
N ALA A 226 -25.17 11.88 -1.38
CA ALA A 226 -26.13 12.81 -1.94
C ALA A 226 -25.34 13.78 -2.83
N GLY A 227 -24.86 13.25 -3.95
CA GLY A 227 -24.10 14.00 -4.92
C GLY A 227 -23.88 13.10 -6.12
N LYS A 228 -24.56 13.42 -7.22
CA LYS A 228 -24.49 12.75 -8.51
C LYS A 228 -23.08 12.16 -8.74
N CYS A 229 -23.02 10.84 -8.87
CA CYS A 229 -21.79 10.12 -9.19
C CYS A 229 -21.15 10.75 -10.43
N GLY A 230 -20.10 11.56 -10.23
CA GLY A 230 -19.11 11.78 -11.26
C GLY A 230 -18.48 10.43 -11.59
N PRO A 231 -18.16 10.15 -12.86
CA PRO A 231 -17.70 8.84 -13.27
C PRO A 231 -16.41 8.52 -12.51
N THR A 232 -16.42 7.45 -11.73
CA THR A 232 -15.19 6.82 -11.24
C THR A 232 -14.55 6.02 -12.38
N GLU A 233 -14.46 6.64 -13.56
CA GLU A 233 -13.59 6.19 -14.63
C GLU A 233 -12.18 6.65 -14.24
N TYR A 234 -11.36 5.70 -13.81
CA TYR A 234 -9.93 5.85 -14.04
C TYR A 234 -9.75 6.20 -15.54
N PRO A 235 -8.93 7.19 -15.91
CA PRO A 235 -8.69 7.46 -17.31
C PRO A 235 -8.32 6.14 -17.99
N LYS A 236 -9.11 5.73 -18.99
CA LYS A 236 -8.78 4.58 -19.84
C LYS A 236 -7.34 4.78 -20.29
N LEU A 237 -6.46 3.86 -19.91
CA LEU A 237 -5.13 3.80 -20.52
C LEU A 237 -5.34 3.82 -22.04
N PRO A 238 -4.68 4.72 -22.78
CA PRO A 238 -4.82 4.75 -24.22
C PRO A 238 -4.53 3.34 -24.74
N ALA A 239 -5.38 2.86 -25.65
CA ALA A 239 -5.16 1.58 -26.31
C ALA A 239 -3.71 1.52 -26.81
N PRO A 240 -3.00 0.39 -26.64
CA PRO A 240 -1.66 0.27 -27.21
C PRO A 240 -1.76 0.58 -28.70
N LYS A 241 -0.99 1.58 -29.15
CA LYS A 241 -0.94 1.93 -30.57
C LYS A 241 -0.71 0.63 -31.36
N PRO A 242 -1.46 0.37 -32.44
CA PRO A 242 -1.21 -0.79 -33.27
C PRO A 242 0.27 -0.76 -33.66
N LYS A 243 0.99 -1.85 -33.38
CA LYS A 243 2.37 -1.99 -33.83
C LYS A 243 2.38 -1.73 -35.34
N PRO A 244 3.28 -0.89 -35.87
CA PRO A 244 3.37 -0.73 -37.31
C PRO A 244 3.58 -2.13 -37.91
N ARG A 245 2.68 -2.47 -38.84
CA ARG A 245 2.72 -3.71 -39.60
C ARG A 245 4.10 -3.77 -40.25
N LYS A 246 4.95 -4.69 -39.78
CA LYS A 246 6.24 -4.98 -40.41
C LYS A 246 5.94 -5.42 -41.85
N TYR A 247 6.30 -4.52 -42.78
CA TYR A 247 6.49 -4.64 -44.23
C TYR A 247 5.48 -5.47 -45.06
N PRO A 248 4.99 -4.94 -46.20
CA PRO A 248 4.27 -5.75 -47.18
C PRO A 248 5.24 -6.72 -47.87
N GLY A 249 4.85 -7.99 -47.95
CA GLY A 249 5.60 -9.02 -48.67
C GLY A 249 5.48 -8.87 -50.19
N ARG A 250 6.64 -8.72 -50.84
CA ARG A 250 7.03 -9.11 -52.22
C ARG A 250 8.45 -8.56 -52.39
N SER A 251 9.42 -9.19 -53.04
CA SER A 251 9.50 -10.33 -53.95
C SER A 251 10.95 -10.80 -53.97
N LEU A 252 11.19 -12.07 -54.31
CA LEU A 252 12.51 -12.62 -54.65
C LEU A 252 13.34 -11.66 -55.51
N THR A 253 14.51 -11.25 -55.05
CA THR A 253 15.63 -10.81 -55.90
C THR A 253 16.95 -10.92 -55.14
N ARG A 254 17.68 -11.98 -55.49
CA ARG A 254 19.14 -12.14 -55.59
C ARG A 254 20.03 -11.12 -54.84
N TRP A 255 20.77 -11.62 -53.83
CA TRP A 255 21.89 -10.92 -53.21
C TRP A 255 23.10 -10.86 -54.16
N PRO A 256 23.73 -9.69 -54.37
CA PRO A 256 25.12 -9.62 -54.80
C PRO A 256 26.03 -9.52 -53.58
N THR A 257 27.07 -10.35 -53.58
CA THR A 257 28.10 -10.46 -52.56
C THR A 257 29.10 -9.30 -52.60
N ARG A 258 29.70 -9.10 -51.43
CA ARG A 258 30.85 -8.27 -51.06
C ARG A 258 31.91 -8.08 -52.17
N ARG A 259 31.84 -6.94 -52.88
CA ARG A 259 32.97 -6.14 -53.43
C ARG A 259 32.40 -4.98 -54.25
N ASP A 260 32.36 -3.79 -53.67
CA ASP A 260 32.61 -2.53 -54.38
C ASP A 260 32.94 -1.46 -53.32
N ARG A 261 34.24 -1.18 -53.23
CA ARG A 261 34.86 0.09 -53.61
C ARG A 261 34.72 1.18 -52.55
N THR A 262 35.77 1.24 -51.74
CA THR A 262 36.58 2.45 -51.49
C THR A 262 36.23 3.63 -52.38
N GLN A 263 35.97 4.80 -51.78
CA GLN A 263 36.71 6.03 -52.11
C GLN A 263 36.30 7.21 -51.21
N ASN A 264 37.35 7.88 -50.73
CA ASN A 264 37.50 9.31 -50.44
C ASN A 264 36.64 9.92 -49.33
N CYS A 265 37.27 10.34 -48.22
CA CYS A 265 38.06 11.58 -48.10
C CYS A 265 37.21 12.82 -48.41
N GLU A 266 36.88 13.59 -47.37
CA GLU A 266 37.36 14.96 -47.21
C GLU A 266 36.61 15.63 -46.04
N SER A 267 37.36 16.16 -45.08
CA SER A 267 36.94 17.31 -44.29
C SER A 267 37.46 18.55 -44.99
N PRO A 268 36.68 19.65 -44.99
CA PRO A 268 37.27 20.92 -44.56
C PRO A 268 36.35 21.62 -43.55
N HIS A 269 36.84 22.09 -42.41
CA HIS A 269 37.75 23.21 -42.18
C HIS A 269 37.01 24.53 -41.91
N GLN A 270 37.27 25.08 -40.72
CA GLN A 270 37.29 26.50 -40.33
C GLN A 270 35.97 27.28 -40.46
N GLN A 271 35.68 28.30 -39.64
CA GLN A 271 36.52 29.28 -38.96
C GLN A 271 35.69 29.76 -37.73
N LYS A 272 36.27 29.86 -36.52
CA LYS A 272 36.82 31.12 -35.93
C LYS A 272 35.75 32.23 -35.87
N ARG A 273 35.55 32.96 -34.78
CA ARG A 273 36.46 33.44 -33.72
C ARG A 273 35.52 34.01 -32.63
N SER A 274 35.76 33.75 -31.34
CA SER A 274 36.70 34.51 -30.47
C SER A 274 36.18 35.93 -30.26
N ARG A 275 36.02 36.50 -29.06
CA ARG A 275 36.92 36.66 -27.89
C ARG A 275 36.41 37.98 -27.26
N SER A 276 36.58 38.37 -26.00
CA SER A 276 37.51 37.95 -24.95
C SER A 276 37.29 38.82 -23.71
N SER A 277 37.61 38.24 -22.54
CA SER A 277 38.44 38.79 -21.44
C SER A 277 38.04 40.11 -20.76
N ALA A 278 38.34 40.36 -19.48
CA ALA A 278 39.43 39.88 -18.62
C ALA A 278 38.93 39.82 -17.16
N GLY A 279 39.40 38.94 -16.27
CA GLY A 279 40.76 38.86 -15.69
C GLY A 279 40.73 39.57 -14.33
N THR A 280 41.08 38.98 -13.18
CA THR A 280 42.44 38.52 -12.82
C THR A 280 42.40 37.65 -11.54
N SER A 281 43.30 36.66 -11.48
CA SER A 281 43.59 35.65 -10.43
C SER A 281 44.46 36.18 -9.24
N PRO A 282 45.27 35.37 -8.50
CA PRO A 282 45.10 34.04 -7.86
C PRO A 282 45.59 34.00 -6.38
N GLY A 283 45.35 32.88 -5.68
CA GLY A 283 46.10 32.48 -4.47
C GLY A 283 46.01 30.96 -4.23
N ASN A 284 47.16 30.28 -4.22
CA ASN A 284 47.34 28.82 -4.18
C ASN A 284 47.34 28.25 -2.73
N PRO A 285 47.23 26.90 -2.55
CA PRO A 285 47.00 26.23 -1.26
C PRO A 285 48.28 25.66 -0.62
N PRO A 286 48.21 25.09 0.60
CA PRO A 286 49.17 24.08 1.06
C PRO A 286 48.54 22.68 1.17
N ASN A 287 49.37 21.67 0.91
CA ASN A 287 49.09 20.22 0.90
C ASN A 287 49.73 19.55 2.16
N PRO A 288 49.81 18.21 2.32
CA PRO A 288 49.28 17.47 3.47
C PRO A 288 50.37 16.84 4.37
N ALA A 289 50.07 16.51 5.62
CA ALA A 289 50.89 15.61 6.43
C ALA A 289 50.12 14.97 7.61
N THR A 290 50.02 13.64 7.57
CA THR A 290 50.18 12.63 8.65
C THR A 290 49.61 12.89 10.06
N CYS A 291 48.77 11.96 10.57
CA CYS A 291 49.20 10.93 11.53
C CYS A 291 48.09 9.89 11.89
N SER A 292 48.48 8.61 11.84
CA SER A 292 48.10 7.47 12.71
C SER A 292 46.64 7.29 13.16
N SER A 293 45.90 6.29 12.65
CA SER A 293 45.83 4.92 13.20
C SER A 293 45.34 4.80 14.65
N LEU A 294 44.11 4.29 14.82
CA LEU A 294 43.78 3.37 15.90
C LEU A 294 42.63 2.46 15.46
N ARG A 295 42.96 1.17 15.36
CA ARG A 295 42.06 0.04 15.12
C ARG A 295 41.39 -0.36 16.44
N LYS A 296 40.12 -0.78 16.30
CA LYS A 296 39.42 -1.96 16.88
C LYS A 296 39.61 -2.35 18.36
N SER A 297 38.47 -2.85 18.86
CA SER A 297 38.18 -3.66 20.07
C SER A 297 37.65 -2.81 21.24
N THR A 298 36.61 -3.18 22.00
CA THR A 298 36.10 -4.52 22.36
C THR A 298 34.66 -4.40 22.91
N ALA A 299 33.81 -5.39 22.59
CA ALA A 299 32.74 -6.07 23.35
C ALA A 299 31.82 -5.30 24.34
N MET A 300 30.49 -5.51 24.22
CA MET A 300 29.60 -6.25 25.17
C MET A 300 29.17 -5.42 26.40
N GLU A 301 27.93 -5.32 26.86
CA GLU A 301 26.79 -6.26 26.89
C GLU A 301 25.46 -5.48 27.20
N PRO A 302 24.27 -6.14 27.17
CA PRO A 302 22.94 -5.53 27.07
C PRO A 302 22.20 -5.34 28.41
N ILE A 303 21.25 -4.41 28.44
CA ILE A 303 20.26 -4.27 29.53
C ILE A 303 19.02 -5.08 29.15
N GLN A 304 18.96 -6.31 29.69
CA GLN A 304 17.79 -7.18 29.72
C GLN A 304 17.45 -7.41 31.20
N GLN A 305 16.41 -6.78 31.75
CA GLN A 305 15.72 -7.22 32.97
C GLN A 305 14.49 -6.34 33.26
N ALA A 306 13.30 -6.87 32.98
CA ALA A 306 12.05 -6.60 33.71
C ALA A 306 10.91 -7.45 33.09
N ALA A 307 11.01 -8.77 33.23
CA ALA A 307 9.92 -9.70 32.98
C ALA A 307 10.13 -10.94 33.87
N ASP A 308 9.91 -10.76 35.17
CA ASP A 308 9.73 -11.84 36.15
C ASP A 308 8.95 -11.29 37.35
N SER A 309 7.65 -11.14 37.15
CA SER A 309 6.67 -11.09 38.23
C SER A 309 5.28 -11.07 37.60
N LEU A 310 4.71 -12.26 37.43
CA LEU A 310 3.28 -12.62 37.54
C LEU A 310 3.11 -14.03 36.94
N ALA A 311 3.32 -15.02 37.81
CA ALA A 311 2.62 -16.29 37.76
C ALA A 311 1.17 -16.08 38.22
#